data_AF-A0A392M4M5-F1
#
_entry.id   AF-A0A392M4M5-F1
#
_cell.length_a   1.000
_cell.length_b   1.000
_cell.length_c   1.000
_cell.angle_alpha   90.00
_cell.angle_beta   90.00
_cell.angle_gamma   90.00
#
_symmetry.space_group_name_H-M   'P 1'
#
loop_
_entity.id
_entity.type
_entity.pdbx_description
1 polymer ?
#
loop_
_entity_poly.entity_id
_entity_poly.type
_entity_poly.pdbx_seq_one_letter_code
_entity_poly.pdbx_strand_id
1 'polypeptide(L)'
;MPHPLLDEVTIVDTPGVLSGEKQRTQRSYDFTGVVSWFAAKSDVILLLFDPHKLDISDEFKRLMRVYGALMWSLGKVLNTPEVARVYIGSFNDKPANEGFTGPLGKNLFEKEQNDLLADLLDIPKKACDRRINEFVKRARSAKIHAYIISHLKKEMPAIMGKAKAQQKLTDNLENEFAKVQREYHLPSGDFPSVEHFREVLSGYSIDKFEKLKPKMIQAIDDMLGYEIPELLKKFRNPYD
;
A
#
# COMPACT_ATOMS: atom_id res chain seq x y z
N MET A 1 -25.62 -1.11 12.80
CA MET A 1 -25.96 -2.45 13.31
C MET A 1 -24.88 -2.82 14.31
N PRO A 2 -25.19 -3.07 15.58
CA PRO A 2 -24.17 -3.48 16.56
C PRO A 2 -23.72 -4.92 16.25
N HIS A 3 -22.43 -5.10 16.01
CA HIS A 3 -21.83 -6.41 15.79
C HIS A 3 -20.35 -6.36 16.19
N PRO A 4 -19.81 -7.28 16.99
CA PRO A 4 -18.44 -7.22 17.51
C PRO A 4 -17.36 -7.03 16.44
N LEU A 5 -17.51 -7.70 15.28
CA LEU A 5 -16.62 -7.49 14.13
C LEU A 5 -16.62 -6.03 13.63
N LEU A 6 -17.78 -5.38 13.63
CA LEU A 6 -17.93 -4.00 13.13
C LEU A 6 -17.41 -2.95 14.13
N ASP A 7 -17.06 -3.35 15.35
CA ASP A 7 -16.35 -2.48 16.30
C ASP A 7 -14.88 -2.33 15.88
N GLU A 8 -14.33 -3.32 15.19
CA GLU A 8 -12.91 -3.38 14.79
C GLU A 8 -12.69 -3.13 13.28
N VAL A 9 -13.67 -3.43 12.43
CA VAL A 9 -13.58 -3.24 10.98
C VAL A 9 -14.78 -2.51 10.38
N THR A 10 -14.52 -1.74 9.32
CA THR A 10 -15.57 -1.12 8.49
C THR A 10 -15.62 -1.80 7.14
N ILE A 11 -16.80 -2.33 6.78
CA ILE A 11 -17.05 -2.92 5.46
C ILE A 11 -17.66 -1.85 4.56
N VAL A 12 -17.04 -1.64 3.40
CA VAL A 12 -17.55 -0.74 2.36
C VAL A 12 -18.02 -1.59 1.19
N ASP A 13 -19.34 -1.66 0.99
CA ASP A 13 -19.91 -2.26 -0.21
C ASP A 13 -19.87 -1.26 -1.37
N THR A 14 -19.43 -1.72 -2.54
CA THR A 14 -19.22 -0.87 -3.71
C THR A 14 -20.22 -1.20 -4.81
N PRO A 15 -20.67 -0.23 -5.63
CA PRO A 15 -21.52 -0.53 -6.77
C PRO A 15 -20.83 -1.53 -7.71
N GLY A 16 -21.56 -2.56 -8.14
CA GLY A 16 -21.03 -3.60 -9.02
C GLY A 16 -20.33 -3.03 -10.26
N VAL A 17 -19.24 -3.68 -10.66
CA VAL A 17 -18.51 -3.33 -11.88
C VAL A 17 -19.36 -3.77 -13.07
N LEU A 18 -19.93 -2.80 -13.79
CA LEU A 18 -20.69 -3.05 -15.02
C LEU A 18 -19.73 -3.43 -16.15
N SER A 19 -20.09 -4.43 -16.94
CA SER A 19 -19.35 -4.79 -18.16
C SER A 19 -19.74 -3.90 -19.35
N GLY A 20 -18.77 -3.55 -20.20
CA GLY A 20 -18.97 -2.88 -21.50
C GLY A 20 -18.96 -1.33 -21.49
N GLU A 21 -19.20 -0.73 -22.66
CA GLU A 21 -19.15 0.73 -22.93
C GLU A 21 -20.06 1.59 -22.03
N LYS A 22 -21.02 0.97 -21.34
CA LYS A 22 -21.91 1.62 -20.35
C LYS A 22 -21.16 2.16 -19.13
N GLN A 23 -19.92 1.72 -18.89
CA GLN A 23 -19.04 2.30 -17.85
C GLN A 23 -18.73 3.78 -18.08
N ARG A 24 -18.64 4.24 -19.35
CA ARG A 24 -18.25 5.63 -19.68
C ARG A 24 -19.43 6.59 -19.80
N THR A 25 -20.64 6.10 -20.11
CA THR A 25 -21.78 6.94 -20.48
C THR A 25 -22.86 7.09 -19.40
N GLN A 26 -22.90 6.22 -18.39
CA GLN A 26 -23.98 6.22 -17.38
C GLN A 26 -23.59 6.69 -15.96
N ARG A 27 -22.31 6.83 -15.63
CA ARG A 27 -21.91 7.30 -14.29
C ARG A 27 -21.66 8.80 -14.30
N SER A 28 -22.32 9.52 -13.40
CA SER A 28 -22.15 10.97 -13.22
C SER A 28 -20.88 11.35 -12.44
N TYR A 29 -20.01 10.39 -12.16
CA TYR A 29 -18.81 10.55 -11.33
C TYR A 29 -17.66 9.66 -11.84
N ASP A 30 -16.43 10.02 -11.49
CA ASP A 30 -15.23 9.25 -11.81
C ASP A 30 -15.14 7.99 -10.93
N PHE A 31 -15.71 6.89 -11.42
CA PHE A 31 -15.67 5.61 -10.72
C PHE A 31 -14.25 5.10 -10.50
N THR A 32 -13.35 5.28 -11.48
CA THR A 32 -11.97 4.81 -11.38
C THR A 32 -11.22 5.57 -10.30
N GLY A 33 -11.32 6.90 -10.28
CA GLY A 33 -10.70 7.73 -9.25
C GLY A 33 -11.20 7.40 -7.83
N VAL A 34 -12.51 7.14 -7.68
CA VAL A 34 -13.10 6.73 -6.39
C VAL A 34 -12.57 5.36 -5.95
N VAL A 35 -12.55 4.36 -6.86
CA VAL A 35 -12.02 3.02 -6.55
C VAL A 35 -10.53 3.10 -6.17
N SER A 36 -9.72 3.86 -6.92
CA SER A 36 -8.31 4.08 -6.59
C SER A 36 -8.13 4.76 -5.22
N TRP A 37 -8.99 5.72 -4.88
CA TRP A 37 -8.94 6.41 -3.59
C TRP A 37 -9.23 5.47 -2.41
N PHE A 38 -10.21 4.58 -2.56
CA PHE A 38 -10.53 3.55 -1.56
C PHE A 38 -9.42 2.50 -1.49
N ALA A 39 -8.95 2.01 -2.63
CA ALA A 39 -7.88 1.03 -2.70
C ALA A 39 -6.61 1.48 -1.96
N ALA A 40 -6.26 2.77 -2.05
CA ALA A 40 -5.12 3.34 -1.35
C ALA A 40 -5.27 3.40 0.19
N LYS A 41 -6.49 3.26 0.72
CA LYS A 41 -6.81 3.40 2.16
C LYS A 41 -7.28 2.11 2.81
N SER A 42 -7.85 1.20 2.03
CA SER A 42 -8.32 -0.08 2.51
C SER A 42 -7.17 -0.98 2.95
N ASP A 43 -7.35 -1.68 4.07
CA ASP A 43 -6.40 -2.71 4.51
C ASP A 43 -6.59 -4.02 3.73
N VAL A 44 -7.81 -4.29 3.24
CA VAL A 44 -8.14 -5.43 2.39
C VAL A 44 -9.08 -4.99 1.26
N ILE A 45 -8.85 -5.50 0.05
CA ILE A 45 -9.75 -5.36 -1.09
C ILE A 45 -10.23 -6.76 -1.48
N LEU A 46 -11.53 -7.01 -1.36
CA LEU A 46 -12.14 -8.27 -1.78
C LEU A 46 -12.69 -8.11 -3.19
N LEU A 47 -12.12 -8.86 -4.13
CA LEU A 47 -12.65 -8.97 -5.50
C LEU A 47 -13.49 -10.24 -5.60
N LEU A 48 -14.77 -10.07 -5.92
CA LEU A 48 -15.76 -11.15 -5.97
C LEU A 48 -15.99 -11.58 -7.42
N PHE A 49 -15.88 -12.88 -7.68
CA PHE A 49 -16.13 -13.48 -8.99
C PHE A 49 -17.21 -14.55 -8.88
N ASP A 50 -18.24 -14.47 -9.71
CA ASP A 50 -19.32 -15.45 -9.78
C ASP A 50 -19.09 -16.42 -10.97
N PRO A 51 -18.72 -17.68 -10.73
CA PRO A 51 -18.48 -18.65 -11.79
C PRO A 51 -19.77 -19.11 -12.50
N HIS A 52 -20.96 -18.93 -11.92
CA HIS A 52 -22.23 -19.33 -12.54
C HIS A 52 -22.63 -18.44 -13.73
N LYS A 53 -22.15 -17.19 -13.78
CA LYS A 53 -22.33 -16.31 -14.95
C LYS A 53 -21.44 -16.68 -16.14
N LEU A 54 -20.53 -17.63 -15.96
CA LEU A 54 -19.77 -18.21 -17.04
C LEU A 54 -20.54 -19.49 -17.44
N ASP A 55 -21.11 -19.59 -18.63
CA ASP A 55 -21.76 -20.83 -19.11
C ASP A 55 -20.73 -21.96 -19.34
N ILE A 56 -21.04 -23.22 -18.94
CA ILE A 56 -20.47 -24.55 -19.37
C ILE A 56 -20.40 -25.57 -18.19
N SER A 57 -20.74 -26.85 -18.43
CA SER A 57 -20.69 -27.99 -17.47
C SER A 57 -19.33 -28.74 -17.46
N ASP A 58 -19.19 -29.75 -16.58
CA ASP A 58 -17.95 -30.36 -16.03
C ASP A 58 -17.28 -29.44 -14.98
N GLU A 59 -18.04 -29.20 -13.90
CA GLU A 59 -18.03 -27.96 -13.11
C GLU A 59 -16.78 -27.75 -12.25
N PHE A 60 -16.19 -28.79 -11.65
CA PHE A 60 -14.98 -28.64 -10.81
C PHE A 60 -13.71 -28.45 -11.64
N LYS A 61 -13.54 -29.22 -12.74
CA LYS A 61 -12.44 -29.00 -13.70
C LYS A 61 -12.53 -27.61 -14.32
N ARG A 62 -13.75 -27.13 -14.51
CA ARG A 62 -14.02 -25.79 -14.99
C ARG A 62 -13.72 -24.70 -13.96
N LEU A 63 -14.06 -24.90 -12.69
CA LEU A 63 -13.66 -24.01 -11.60
C LEU A 63 -12.14 -23.85 -11.55
N MET A 64 -11.39 -24.95 -11.69
CA MET A 64 -9.93 -24.91 -11.76
C MET A 64 -9.42 -24.19 -13.02
N ARG A 65 -10.11 -24.32 -14.16
CA ARG A 65 -9.79 -23.59 -15.41
C ARG A 65 -10.07 -22.09 -15.29
N VAL A 66 -11.19 -21.71 -14.68
CA VAL A 66 -11.56 -20.31 -14.40
C VAL A 66 -10.56 -19.71 -13.42
N TYR A 67 -10.19 -20.44 -12.36
CA TYR A 67 -9.15 -20.03 -11.42
C TYR A 67 -7.82 -19.78 -12.14
N GLY A 68 -7.35 -20.72 -12.96
CA GLY A 68 -6.12 -20.54 -13.74
C GLY A 68 -6.16 -19.33 -14.68
N ALA A 69 -7.28 -19.12 -15.38
CA ALA A 69 -7.47 -17.97 -16.26
C ALA A 69 -7.52 -16.63 -15.48
N LEU A 70 -8.16 -16.62 -14.31
CA LEU A 70 -8.22 -15.47 -13.42
C LEU A 70 -6.82 -15.10 -12.91
N MET A 71 -6.06 -16.07 -12.40
CA MET A 71 -4.70 -15.84 -11.89
C MET A 71 -3.76 -15.34 -12.99
N TRP A 72 -3.89 -15.88 -14.21
CA TRP A 72 -3.15 -15.39 -15.37
C TRP A 72 -3.50 -13.93 -15.71
N SER A 73 -4.78 -13.57 -15.66
CA SER A 73 -5.22 -12.20 -15.93
C SER A 73 -4.80 -11.24 -14.82
N LEU A 74 -4.91 -11.64 -13.56
CA LEU A 74 -4.47 -10.84 -12.42
C LEU A 74 -2.97 -10.60 -12.48
N GLY A 75 -2.16 -11.61 -12.83
CA GLY A 75 -0.71 -11.46 -13.00
C GLY A 75 -0.34 -10.39 -14.04
N LYS A 76 -1.09 -10.31 -15.15
CA LYS A 76 -0.89 -9.27 -16.17
C LYS A 76 -1.27 -7.87 -15.70
N VAL A 77 -2.27 -7.76 -14.82
CA VAL A 77 -2.83 -6.47 -14.39
C VAL A 77 -2.12 -5.91 -13.16
N LEU A 78 -1.85 -6.75 -12.16
CA LEU A 78 -1.24 -6.32 -10.90
C LEU A 78 0.24 -5.95 -11.10
N ASN A 79 0.93 -6.60 -12.03
CA ASN A 79 2.33 -6.32 -12.35
C ASN A 79 3.25 -6.33 -11.10
N THR A 80 2.92 -7.20 -10.14
CA THR A 80 3.67 -7.44 -8.91
C THR A 80 4.13 -8.90 -8.87
N PRO A 81 5.32 -9.22 -8.34
CA PRO A 81 5.78 -10.61 -8.21
C PRO A 81 4.97 -11.42 -7.18
N GLU A 82 4.26 -10.75 -6.26
CA GLU A 82 3.42 -11.38 -5.25
C GLU A 82 2.10 -11.90 -5.84
N VAL A 83 1.77 -13.17 -5.54
CA VAL A 83 0.52 -13.81 -5.95
C VAL A 83 -0.60 -13.42 -4.99
N ALA A 84 -1.69 -12.85 -5.52
CA ALA A 84 -2.87 -12.52 -4.71
C ALA A 84 -3.51 -13.79 -4.12
N ARG A 85 -3.89 -13.76 -2.84
CA ARG A 85 -4.68 -14.84 -2.21
C ARG A 85 -6.09 -14.83 -2.79
N VAL A 86 -6.52 -15.99 -3.28
CA VAL A 86 -7.88 -16.21 -3.77
C VAL A 86 -8.55 -17.24 -2.87
N TYR A 87 -9.77 -16.92 -2.43
CA TYR A 87 -10.62 -17.80 -1.64
C TYR A 87 -11.73 -18.35 -2.53
N ILE A 88 -11.96 -19.66 -2.47
CA ILE A 88 -12.91 -20.35 -3.33
C ILE A 88 -14.04 -20.91 -2.46
N GLY A 89 -15.26 -20.41 -2.62
CA GLY A 89 -16.40 -20.91 -1.86
C GLY A 89 -17.74 -20.28 -2.25
N SER A 90 -18.80 -20.74 -1.58
CA SER A 90 -20.15 -20.18 -1.68
C SER A 90 -20.45 -19.38 -0.42
N PHE A 91 -20.18 -18.08 -0.43
CA PHE A 91 -20.30 -17.20 0.75
C PHE A 91 -21.75 -16.74 0.99
N ASN A 92 -22.66 -17.69 1.18
CA ASN A 92 -24.05 -17.43 1.57
C ASN A 92 -24.44 -18.28 2.79
N ASP A 93 -25.62 -18.03 3.32
CA ASP A 93 -26.21 -18.73 4.47
C ASP A 93 -26.81 -20.09 4.10
N LYS A 94 -26.76 -20.46 2.82
CA LYS A 94 -27.31 -21.73 2.32
C LYS A 94 -26.22 -22.80 2.33
N PRO A 95 -26.58 -24.06 2.61
CA PRO A 95 -25.63 -25.15 2.48
C PRO A 95 -25.10 -25.20 1.03
N ALA A 96 -23.79 -25.45 0.90
CA ALA A 96 -23.20 -25.68 -0.41
C ALA A 96 -23.99 -26.78 -1.12
N ASN A 97 -24.35 -26.55 -2.38
CA ASN A 97 -25.06 -27.56 -3.15
C ASN A 97 -24.14 -28.78 -3.32
N GLU A 98 -24.37 -29.83 -2.54
CA GLU A 98 -23.52 -31.02 -2.51
C GLU A 98 -23.47 -31.71 -3.89
N GLY A 99 -24.51 -31.54 -4.72
CA GLY A 99 -24.54 -32.00 -6.10
C GLY A 99 -23.61 -31.21 -7.05
N PHE A 100 -23.23 -29.99 -6.69
CA PHE A 100 -22.31 -29.14 -7.47
C PHE A 100 -20.85 -29.31 -7.07
N THR A 101 -20.58 -29.47 -5.76
CA THR A 101 -19.21 -29.50 -5.24
C THR A 101 -18.64 -30.91 -5.11
N GLY A 102 -19.51 -31.92 -4.94
CA GLY A 102 -19.12 -33.23 -4.44
C GLY A 102 -18.46 -33.15 -3.04
N PRO A 103 -18.02 -34.29 -2.48
CA PRO A 103 -17.43 -34.36 -1.14
C PRO A 103 -16.08 -33.64 -1.04
N LEU A 104 -15.26 -33.67 -2.11
CA LEU A 104 -13.97 -32.97 -2.15
C LEU A 104 -14.14 -31.44 -2.24
N GLY A 105 -15.11 -30.95 -3.02
CA GLY A 105 -15.37 -29.52 -3.14
C GLY A 105 -16.00 -28.92 -1.89
N LYS A 106 -16.82 -29.68 -1.16
CA LYS A 106 -17.39 -29.26 0.12
C LYS A 106 -16.29 -28.95 1.14
N ASN A 107 -15.38 -29.89 1.36
CA ASN A 107 -14.26 -29.71 2.27
C ASN A 107 -13.35 -28.54 1.87
N LEU A 108 -13.12 -28.35 0.56
CA LEU A 108 -12.34 -27.21 0.06
C LEU A 108 -13.05 -25.88 0.36
N PHE A 109 -14.36 -25.79 0.10
CA PHE A 109 -15.12 -24.55 0.30
C PHE A 109 -15.20 -24.18 1.78
N GLU A 110 -15.49 -25.15 2.65
CA GLU A 110 -15.51 -24.94 4.10
C GLU A 110 -14.14 -24.49 4.60
N LYS A 111 -13.06 -25.12 4.11
CA LYS A 111 -11.70 -24.71 4.45
C LYS A 111 -11.39 -23.28 4.00
N GLU A 112 -11.66 -22.93 2.74
CA GLU A 112 -11.38 -21.59 2.22
C GLU A 112 -12.26 -20.50 2.85
N GLN A 113 -13.48 -20.84 3.27
CA GLN A 113 -14.33 -19.95 4.08
C GLN A 113 -13.75 -19.70 5.46
N ASN A 114 -13.29 -20.75 6.14
CA ASN A 114 -12.65 -20.63 7.44
C ASN A 114 -11.33 -19.84 7.35
N ASP A 115 -10.54 -20.08 6.30
CA ASP A 115 -9.31 -19.33 6.03
C ASP A 115 -9.64 -17.84 5.80
N LEU A 116 -10.67 -17.51 5.00
CA LEU A 116 -11.11 -16.14 4.81
C LEU A 116 -11.55 -15.50 6.14
N LEU A 117 -12.35 -16.21 6.94
CA LEU A 117 -12.82 -15.70 8.23
C LEU A 117 -11.65 -15.43 9.19
N ALA A 118 -10.69 -16.35 9.27
CA ALA A 118 -9.49 -16.17 10.08
C ALA A 118 -8.68 -14.96 9.60
N ASP A 119 -8.52 -14.78 8.29
CA ASP A 119 -7.84 -13.62 7.73
C ASP A 119 -8.59 -12.31 8.00
N LEU A 120 -9.93 -12.30 7.93
CA LEU A 120 -10.77 -11.15 8.26
C LEU A 120 -10.65 -10.77 9.75
N LEU A 121 -10.61 -11.76 10.63
CA LEU A 121 -10.43 -11.55 12.08
C LEU A 121 -9.04 -11.02 12.43
N ASP A 122 -8.02 -11.35 11.63
CA ASP A 122 -6.64 -10.87 11.83
C ASP A 122 -6.38 -9.48 11.20
N ILE A 123 -7.33 -8.92 10.44
CA ILE A 123 -7.21 -7.59 9.82
C ILE A 123 -6.80 -6.50 10.82
N PRO A 124 -7.44 -6.35 11.99
CA PRO A 124 -7.11 -5.26 12.92
C PRO A 124 -5.64 -5.31 13.37
N LYS A 125 -5.13 -6.52 13.63
CA LYS A 125 -3.74 -6.75 14.00
C LYS A 125 -2.79 -6.40 12.85
N LYS A 126 -3.03 -6.97 11.66
CA LYS A 126 -2.25 -6.67 10.45
C LYS A 126 -2.27 -5.19 10.10
N ALA A 127 -3.40 -4.51 10.29
CA ALA A 127 -3.55 -3.08 10.03
C ALA A 127 -2.72 -2.24 11.00
N CYS A 128 -2.64 -2.61 12.28
CA CYS A 128 -1.78 -1.95 13.25
C CYS A 128 -0.29 -2.05 12.85
N ASP A 129 0.19 -3.26 12.58
CA ASP A 129 1.57 -3.50 12.15
C ASP A 129 1.90 -2.73 10.86
N ARG A 130 0.98 -2.75 9.89
CA ARG A 130 1.11 -1.99 8.64
C ARG A 130 1.21 -0.49 8.89
N ARG A 131 0.34 0.07 9.75
CA ARG A 131 0.36 1.51 10.08
C ARG A 131 1.65 1.92 10.76
N ILE A 132 2.17 1.10 11.67
CA ILE A 132 3.46 1.34 12.32
C ILE A 132 4.59 1.31 11.28
N ASN A 133 4.60 0.31 10.40
CA ASN A 133 5.61 0.21 9.34
C ASN A 133 5.57 1.40 8.37
N GLU A 134 4.39 1.85 7.96
CA GLU A 134 4.24 3.05 7.12
C GLU A 134 4.69 4.33 7.86
N PHE A 135 4.41 4.43 9.16
CA PHE A 135 4.91 5.52 9.98
C PHE A 135 6.45 5.52 10.06
N VAL A 136 7.08 4.36 10.28
CA VAL A 136 8.55 4.20 10.28
C VAL A 136 9.16 4.61 8.94
N LYS A 137 8.58 4.15 7.81
CA LYS A 137 9.03 4.55 6.47
C LYS A 137 8.93 6.06 6.29
N ARG A 138 7.81 6.66 6.71
CA ARG A 138 7.59 8.11 6.60
C ARG A 138 8.56 8.91 7.47
N ALA A 139 8.84 8.48 8.70
CA ALA A 139 9.80 9.12 9.59
C ALA A 139 11.23 9.11 8.98
N ARG A 140 11.65 7.97 8.43
CA ARG A 140 12.94 7.86 7.70
C ARG A 140 12.98 8.79 6.49
N SER A 141 11.93 8.79 5.67
CA SER A 141 11.82 9.68 4.50
C SER A 141 11.90 11.15 4.90
N ALA A 142 11.23 11.56 5.98
CA ALA A 142 11.30 12.92 6.52
C ALA A 142 12.71 13.29 7.01
N LYS A 143 13.39 12.38 7.72
CA LYS A 143 14.78 12.55 8.15
C LYS A 143 15.73 12.75 6.96
N ILE A 144 15.61 11.92 5.91
CA ILE A 144 16.42 12.02 4.70
C ILE A 144 16.14 13.32 3.96
N HIS A 145 14.87 13.70 3.81
CA HIS A 145 14.49 14.98 3.23
C HIS A 145 15.13 16.15 3.98
N ALA A 146 15.12 16.14 5.31
CA ALA A 146 15.76 17.18 6.13
C ALA A 146 17.27 17.27 5.87
N TYR A 147 17.97 16.13 5.73
CA TYR A 147 19.39 16.12 5.37
C TYR A 147 19.65 16.68 3.97
N ILE A 148 18.86 16.28 2.98
CA ILE A 148 18.96 16.78 1.60
C ILE A 148 18.82 18.30 1.59
N ILE A 149 17.75 18.83 2.19
CA ILE A 149 17.48 20.27 2.24
C ILE A 149 18.60 21.03 2.95
N SER A 150 19.08 20.52 4.08
CA SER A 150 20.18 21.15 4.81
C SER A 150 21.51 21.09 4.04
N HIS A 151 21.78 19.99 3.32
CA HIS A 151 22.96 19.85 2.48
C HIS A 151 22.94 20.86 1.33
N LEU A 152 21.84 20.93 0.58
CA LEU A 152 21.66 21.92 -0.48
C LEU A 152 21.82 23.35 0.05
N LYS A 153 21.26 23.65 1.22
CA LYS A 153 21.41 24.94 1.89
C LYS A 153 22.87 25.26 2.25
N LYS A 154 23.66 24.26 2.66
CA LYS A 154 25.08 24.39 3.01
C LYS A 154 25.95 24.67 1.79
N GLU A 155 25.60 24.11 0.62
CA GLU A 155 26.32 24.32 -0.64
C GLU A 155 26.01 25.69 -1.32
N MET A 156 25.01 26.43 -0.84
CA MET A 156 24.65 27.73 -1.41
C MET A 156 25.63 28.86 -1.01
N PRO A 157 26.02 29.74 -1.96
CA PRO A 157 26.84 30.90 -1.64
C PRO A 157 26.04 31.97 -0.88
N ALA A 158 26.71 32.65 0.06
CA ALA A 158 26.05 33.63 0.93
C ALA A 158 25.70 34.95 0.22
N ILE A 159 26.53 35.40 -0.73
CA ILE A 159 26.48 36.79 -1.26
C ILE A 159 26.12 36.84 -2.75
N MET A 160 26.96 36.28 -3.62
CA MET A 160 26.82 36.39 -5.09
C MET A 160 26.75 35.01 -5.75
N GLY A 161 26.11 34.92 -6.92
CA GLY A 161 26.07 33.72 -7.74
C GLY A 161 25.01 32.69 -7.34
N LYS A 162 24.05 33.07 -6.49
CA LYS A 162 23.00 32.17 -5.97
C LYS A 162 22.21 31.45 -7.07
N ALA A 163 21.75 32.16 -8.10
CA ALA A 163 20.99 31.56 -9.20
C ALA A 163 21.79 30.48 -9.96
N LYS A 164 23.05 30.80 -10.30
CA LYS A 164 23.95 29.86 -10.98
C LYS A 164 24.30 28.66 -10.11
N ALA A 165 24.52 28.87 -8.81
CA ALA A 165 24.77 27.80 -7.85
C ALA A 165 23.56 26.88 -7.68
N GLN A 166 22.35 27.44 -7.55
CA GLN A 166 21.12 26.68 -7.46
C GLN A 166 20.88 25.84 -8.71
N GLN A 167 21.09 26.40 -9.90
CA GLN A 167 20.96 25.65 -11.14
C GLN A 167 21.97 24.48 -11.17
N LYS A 168 23.24 24.74 -10.84
CA LYS A 168 24.26 23.69 -10.76
C LYS A 168 23.90 22.58 -9.76
N LEU A 169 23.36 22.92 -8.59
CA LEU A 169 22.93 21.94 -7.58
C LEU A 169 21.73 21.11 -8.08
N THR A 170 20.80 21.74 -8.79
CA THR A 170 19.61 21.11 -9.35
C THR A 170 19.96 20.16 -10.50
N ASP A 171 20.88 20.56 -11.38
CA ASP A 171 21.39 19.74 -12.47
C ASP A 171 22.17 18.53 -11.95
N ASN A 172 22.93 18.73 -10.86
CA ASN A 172 23.79 17.71 -10.24
C ASN A 172 23.12 16.95 -9.06
N LEU A 173 21.80 16.98 -8.95
CA LEU A 173 21.07 16.55 -7.75
C LEU A 173 21.34 15.09 -7.35
N GLU A 174 21.52 14.19 -8.32
CA GLU A 174 21.85 12.78 -8.08
C GLU A 174 23.18 12.62 -7.30
N ASN A 175 24.20 13.38 -7.70
CA ASN A 175 25.48 13.39 -7.00
C ASN A 175 25.37 14.04 -5.62
N GLU A 176 24.51 15.05 -5.46
CA GLU A 176 24.24 15.63 -4.14
C GLU A 176 23.55 14.63 -3.21
N PHE A 177 22.61 13.83 -3.72
CA PHE A 177 22.01 12.73 -2.95
C PHE A 177 23.05 11.69 -2.54
N ALA A 178 23.94 11.31 -3.46
CA ALA A 178 25.03 10.36 -3.17
C ALA A 178 26.04 10.90 -2.13
N LYS A 179 26.23 12.22 -2.03
CA LYS A 179 27.02 12.83 -0.94
C LYS A 179 26.31 12.69 0.41
N VAL A 180 25.04 13.09 0.47
CA VAL A 180 24.20 12.98 1.68
C VAL A 180 24.13 11.53 2.16
N GLN A 181 23.95 10.59 1.24
CA GLN A 181 23.92 9.17 1.55
C GLN A 181 25.20 8.70 2.24
N ARG A 182 26.37 9.09 1.72
CA ARG A 182 27.67 8.71 2.26
C ARG A 182 27.98 9.41 3.58
N GLU A 183 27.64 10.70 3.70
CA GLU A 183 27.92 11.50 4.90
C GLU A 183 27.14 11.00 6.12
N TYR A 184 25.89 10.56 5.93
CA TYR A 184 25.00 10.13 7.01
C TYR A 184 24.72 8.62 7.05
N HIS A 185 25.41 7.83 6.23
CA HIS A 185 25.27 6.36 6.14
C HIS A 185 23.82 5.90 5.92
N LEU A 186 23.13 6.54 4.98
CA LEU A 186 21.70 6.32 4.74
C LEU A 186 21.46 5.20 3.70
N PRO A 187 20.40 4.40 3.82
CA PRO A 187 20.01 3.43 2.79
C PRO A 187 19.58 4.15 1.51
N SER A 188 20.05 3.71 0.34
CA SER A 188 19.66 4.31 -0.95
C SER A 188 18.17 4.13 -1.25
N GLY A 189 17.56 3.03 -0.81
CA GLY A 189 16.14 2.75 -1.05
C GLY A 189 15.17 3.69 -0.35
N ASP A 190 15.64 4.47 0.64
CA ASP A 190 14.81 5.44 1.35
C ASP A 190 14.86 6.85 0.69
N PHE A 191 15.69 7.05 -0.34
CA PHE A 191 15.78 8.34 -1.05
C PHE A 191 14.63 8.52 -2.05
N PRO A 192 14.14 9.76 -2.23
CA PRO A 192 13.10 10.06 -3.21
C PRO A 192 13.64 9.97 -4.65
N SER A 193 12.73 9.89 -5.64
CA SER A 193 13.10 10.02 -7.06
C SER A 193 13.79 11.37 -7.31
N VAL A 194 14.95 11.32 -7.94
CA VAL A 194 15.76 12.50 -8.27
C VAL A 194 15.00 13.41 -9.24
N GLU A 195 14.34 12.83 -10.25
CA GLU A 195 13.60 13.54 -11.28
C GLU A 195 12.44 14.32 -10.66
N HIS A 196 11.60 13.65 -9.88
CA HIS A 196 10.47 14.30 -9.23
C HIS A 196 10.93 15.36 -8.22
N PHE A 197 11.98 15.07 -7.45
CA PHE A 197 12.53 16.04 -6.51
C PHE A 197 13.08 17.27 -7.23
N ARG A 198 13.76 17.09 -8.36
CA ARG A 198 14.31 18.19 -9.19
C ARG A 198 13.20 19.12 -9.69
N GLU A 199 12.12 18.55 -10.21
CA GLU A 199 10.95 19.32 -10.69
C GLU A 199 10.37 20.18 -9.57
N VAL A 200 10.12 19.60 -8.39
CA VAL A 200 9.58 20.33 -7.24
C VAL A 200 10.57 21.37 -6.74
N LEU A 201 11.86 21.02 -6.60
CA LEU A 201 12.93 21.89 -6.11
C LEU A 201 13.10 23.15 -6.96
N SER A 202 12.86 23.07 -8.28
CA SER A 202 12.97 24.20 -9.20
C SER A 202 12.03 25.38 -8.85
N GLY A 203 10.92 25.09 -8.17
CA GLY A 203 9.96 26.09 -7.69
C GLY A 203 10.36 26.82 -6.40
N TYR A 204 11.48 26.45 -5.77
CA TYR A 204 11.93 27.01 -4.48
C TYR A 204 13.28 27.73 -4.60
N SER A 205 13.56 28.65 -3.67
CA SER A 205 14.88 29.27 -3.53
C SER A 205 15.68 28.55 -2.45
N ILE A 206 16.75 27.84 -2.83
CA ILE A 206 17.54 27.01 -1.89
C ILE A 206 18.18 27.88 -0.80
N ASP A 207 18.49 29.14 -1.09
CA ASP A 207 19.04 30.07 -0.11
C ASP A 207 18.03 30.48 0.99
N LYS A 208 16.75 30.15 0.86
CA LYS A 208 15.74 30.36 1.91
C LYS A 208 15.52 29.14 2.81
N PHE A 209 16.11 28.01 2.49
CA PHE A 209 15.95 26.80 3.30
C PHE A 209 16.54 26.97 4.70
N GLU A 210 15.91 26.27 5.64
CA GLU A 210 16.40 26.18 7.02
C GLU A 210 17.62 25.25 7.11
N LYS A 211 18.46 25.50 8.10
CA LYS A 211 19.55 24.58 8.46
C LYS A 211 18.98 23.43 9.27
N LEU A 212 19.67 22.28 9.23
CA LEU A 212 19.33 21.14 10.06
C LEU A 212 19.30 21.52 11.55
N LYS A 213 18.27 21.06 12.26
CA LYS A 213 18.15 21.20 13.71
C LYS A 213 18.48 19.84 14.37
N PRO A 214 19.68 19.66 14.95
CA PRO A 214 20.11 18.35 15.47
C PRO A 214 19.13 17.74 16.48
N LYS A 215 18.51 18.55 17.33
CA LYS A 215 17.51 18.10 18.30
C LYS A 215 16.29 17.43 17.65
N MET A 216 15.85 17.89 16.48
CA MET A 216 14.71 17.28 15.79
C MET A 216 15.08 15.94 15.16
N ILE A 217 16.32 15.81 14.69
CA ILE A 217 16.83 14.54 14.16
C ILE A 217 17.00 13.53 15.28
N GLN A 218 17.56 13.96 16.42
CA GLN A 218 17.67 13.10 17.61
C GLN A 218 16.31 12.59 18.06
N ALA A 219 15.27 13.43 18.09
CA ALA A 219 13.92 13.00 18.43
C ALA A 219 13.38 11.91 17.48
N ILE A 220 13.70 11.99 16.18
CA ILE A 220 13.33 10.94 15.22
C ILE A 220 14.10 9.65 15.51
N ASP A 221 15.39 9.77 15.81
CA ASP A 221 16.26 8.62 16.08
C ASP A 221 15.89 7.90 17.38
N ASP A 222 15.56 8.65 18.43
CA ASP A 222 15.09 8.10 19.71
C ASP A 222 13.75 7.37 19.54
N MET A 223 12.84 7.98 18.77
CA MET A 223 11.53 7.41 18.46
C MET A 223 11.64 6.10 17.65
N LEU A 224 12.50 6.07 16.63
CA LEU A 224 12.75 4.87 15.82
C LEU A 224 13.52 3.79 16.59
N GLY A 225 14.50 4.19 17.42
CA GLY A 225 15.40 3.27 18.11
C GLY A 225 14.86 2.68 19.41
N TYR A 226 13.97 3.40 20.11
CA TYR A 226 13.48 3.01 21.43
C TYR A 226 11.96 3.01 21.54
N GLU A 227 11.30 4.11 21.17
CA GLU A 227 9.86 4.28 21.45
C GLU A 227 8.98 3.32 20.64
N ILE A 228 9.24 3.16 19.33
CA ILE A 228 8.48 2.23 18.47
C ILE A 228 8.68 0.77 18.91
N PRO A 229 9.92 0.27 19.13
CA PRO A 229 10.11 -1.07 19.67
C PRO A 229 9.40 -1.32 21.01
N GLU A 230 9.43 -0.35 21.94
CA GLU A 230 8.71 -0.46 23.21
C GLU A 230 7.19 -0.46 23.04
N LEU A 231 6.67 0.33 22.10
CA LEU A 231 5.26 0.34 21.75
C LEU A 231 4.80 -1.02 21.19
N LEU A 232 5.60 -1.61 20.28
CA LEU A 232 5.31 -2.93 19.69
C LEU A 232 5.26 -4.06 20.74
N LYS A 233 6.07 -3.98 21.80
CA LYS A 233 5.99 -4.95 22.92
C LYS A 233 4.66 -4.91 23.66
N LYS A 234 4.01 -3.74 23.72
CA LYS A 234 2.72 -3.53 24.42
C LYS A 234 1.52 -3.95 23.59
N PHE A 235 1.64 -3.99 22.26
CA PHE A 235 0.59 -4.40 21.33
C PHE A 235 0.45 -5.92 21.15
N ARG A 236 1.04 -6.74 22.05
CA ARG A 236 0.78 -8.19 22.02
C ARG A 236 -0.71 -8.46 22.09
N ASN A 237 -1.13 -9.43 21.28
CA ASN A 237 -2.50 -9.79 20.99
C ASN A 237 -3.30 -10.05 22.29
N PRO A 238 -4.48 -9.41 22.49
CA PRO A 238 -5.37 -9.79 23.58
C PRO A 238 -6.00 -11.19 23.40
N TYR A 239 -5.78 -11.83 22.24
CA TYR A 239 -6.21 -13.18 21.89
C TYR A 239 -5.05 -14.18 21.68
N ASP A 240 -3.83 -13.85 22.12
CA ASP A 240 -2.74 -14.86 22.28
C ASP A 240 -2.85 -15.59 23.62
#